data_AF-A0A5K1GJH3-F1
#
_entry.id   AF-A0A5K1GJH3-F1
#
_cell.length_a   1.000
_cell.length_b   1.000
_cell.length_c   1.000
_cell.angle_alpha   90.00
_cell.angle_beta   90.00
_cell.angle_gamma   90.00
#
_symmetry.space_group_name_H-M   'P 1'
#
loop_
_entity.id
_entity.type
_entity.pdbx_description
1 polymer ?
#
loop_
_entity_poly.entity_id
_entity_poly.type
_entity_poly.pdbx_seq_one_letter_code
_entity_poly.pdbx_strand_id
1 'polypeptide(L)'
;ICIDPDFRASRLSLIDRGFVYAIAHVRGGGEMGRKWYEDGKFLEKRNTFTDFISCAEYLLENKYGSKEKICIHGRSAGGLLIGAVLNMRPDLFKAAVAGVPFVDVVTTMLDPTIPLTTSEWE
;
A
#
# COMPACT_ATOMS: atom_id res chain seq x y z
N ILE A 1 9.47 -6.82 -4.85
CA ILE A 1 10.42 -6.25 -3.86
C ILE A 1 9.88 -6.53 -2.46
N CYS A 2 10.76 -6.67 -1.45
CA CYS A 2 10.35 -6.75 -0.05
C CYS A 2 10.40 -5.36 0.59
N ILE A 3 9.47 -5.07 1.50
CA ILE A 3 9.57 -3.89 2.36
C ILE A 3 10.05 -4.37 3.72
N ASP A 4 11.37 -4.42 3.93
CA ASP A 4 11.91 -4.92 5.18
C ASP A 4 11.71 -3.93 6.35
N PRO A 5 11.51 -4.43 7.59
CA PRO A 5 11.44 -3.59 8.78
C PRO A 5 12.84 -3.06 9.15
N ASP A 6 13.29 -2.07 8.40
CA ASP A 6 14.57 -1.38 8.57
C ASP A 6 14.48 -0.20 9.56
N PHE A 7 15.62 0.26 10.09
CA PHE A 7 15.65 1.53 10.80
C PHE A 7 15.58 2.69 9.81
N ARG A 8 14.70 3.67 10.08
CA ARG A 8 14.66 4.95 9.35
C ARG A 8 14.47 6.10 10.31
N ALA A 9 15.47 6.99 10.38
CA ALA A 9 15.44 8.17 11.24
C ALA A 9 14.21 9.06 10.99
N SER A 10 13.71 9.13 9.76
CA SER A 10 12.50 9.89 9.41
C SER A 10 11.24 9.41 10.13
N ARG A 11 11.18 8.15 10.58
CA ARG A 11 10.06 7.58 11.35
C ARG A 11 10.04 8.09 12.80
N LEU A 12 11.20 8.47 13.36
CA LEU A 12 11.31 8.94 14.76
C LEU A 12 10.41 10.16 15.02
N SER A 13 10.33 11.08 14.06
CA SER A 13 9.45 12.26 14.17
C SER A 13 7.99 11.89 14.45
N LEU A 14 7.48 10.79 13.90
CA LEU A 14 6.14 10.29 14.17
C LEU A 14 6.06 9.57 15.52
N ILE A 15 7.01 8.67 15.77
CA ILE A 15 7.06 7.84 16.98
C ILE A 15 7.16 8.72 18.24
N ASP A 16 8.03 9.75 18.22
CA ASP A 16 8.21 10.71 19.31
C ASP A 16 6.95 11.57 19.57
N ARG A 17 6.02 11.63 18.62
CA ARG A 17 4.72 12.30 18.75
C ARG A 17 3.58 11.34 19.10
N GLY A 18 3.91 10.12 19.53
CA GLY A 18 2.96 9.12 20.01
C GLY A 18 2.26 8.32 18.91
N PHE A 19 2.78 8.32 17.67
CA PHE A 19 2.26 7.46 16.63
C PHE A 19 2.75 6.02 16.80
N VAL A 20 1.85 5.07 16.56
CA VAL A 20 2.23 3.70 16.20
C VAL A 20 2.56 3.68 14.71
N TYR A 21 3.76 3.22 14.36
CA TYR A 21 4.16 3.01 12.97
C TYR A 21 4.09 1.52 12.64
N ALA A 22 3.33 1.17 11.60
CA ALA A 22 3.16 -0.21 11.15
C ALA A 22 3.52 -0.34 9.66
N ILE A 23 4.09 -1.49 9.30
CA ILE A 23 4.33 -1.89 7.91
C ILE A 23 3.41 -3.09 7.64
N ALA A 24 2.57 -2.98 6.62
CA ALA A 24 1.72 -4.07 6.16
C ALA A 24 2.44 -4.82 5.02
N HIS A 25 2.96 -6.01 5.30
CA HIS A 25 3.59 -6.88 4.30
C HIS A 25 2.53 -7.64 3.48
N VAL A 26 1.85 -6.92 2.58
CA VAL A 26 0.72 -7.44 1.78
C VAL A 26 1.18 -8.28 0.58
N ARG A 27 0.29 -9.13 0.04
CA ARG A 27 0.55 -9.87 -1.21
C ARG A 27 0.88 -8.91 -2.36
N GLY A 28 1.72 -9.38 -3.27
CA GLY A 28 2.40 -8.56 -4.30
C GLY A 28 3.76 -8.03 -3.83
N GLY A 29 4.09 -8.18 -2.54
CA GLY A 29 5.46 -8.07 -2.02
C GLY A 29 6.23 -9.39 -2.15
N GLY A 30 7.46 -9.43 -1.63
CA GLY A 30 8.34 -10.60 -1.67
C GLY A 30 8.57 -11.28 -0.33
N GLU A 31 7.94 -10.81 0.74
CA GLU A 31 8.25 -11.15 2.14
C GLU A 31 8.05 -12.63 2.46
N MET A 32 7.09 -13.29 1.79
CA MET A 32 6.81 -14.72 1.95
C MET A 32 7.22 -15.53 0.69
N GLY A 33 8.19 -15.03 -0.08
CA GLY A 33 8.73 -15.68 -1.28
C GLY A 33 7.91 -15.45 -2.55
N ARG A 34 8.23 -16.20 -3.62
CA ARG A 34 7.71 -15.96 -4.98
C ARG A 34 6.17 -16.05 -5.07
N LYS A 35 5.58 -17.01 -4.37
CA LYS A 35 4.12 -17.19 -4.37
C LYS A 35 3.39 -15.97 -3.80
N TRP A 36 3.95 -15.31 -2.78
CA TRP A 36 3.39 -14.10 -2.19
C TRP A 36 3.27 -12.95 -3.19
N TYR A 37 4.26 -12.85 -4.07
CA TYR A 37 4.29 -11.88 -5.16
C TYR A 37 3.24 -12.21 -6.23
N GLU A 38 3.18 -13.47 -6.67
CA GLU A 38 2.26 -13.93 -7.72
C GLU A 38 0.80 -13.80 -7.29
N ASP A 39 0.48 -14.13 -6.03
CA ASP A 39 -0.85 -14.00 -5.43
C ASP A 39 -1.27 -12.53 -5.19
N GLY A 40 -0.49 -11.54 -5.63
CA GLY A 40 -0.83 -10.12 -5.63
C GLY A 40 -0.48 -9.41 -6.93
N LYS A 41 -0.41 -10.15 -8.04
CA LYS A 41 -0.11 -9.65 -9.40
C LYS A 41 -1.22 -10.02 -10.38
N PHE A 42 -1.32 -9.29 -11.50
CA PHE A 42 -2.25 -9.56 -12.61
C PHE A 42 -3.70 -9.69 -12.13
N LEU A 43 -4.36 -10.81 -12.41
CA LEU A 43 -5.74 -11.07 -12.03
C LEU A 43 -5.91 -11.15 -10.50
N GLU A 44 -4.84 -11.47 -9.77
CA GLU A 44 -4.79 -11.51 -8.31
C GLU A 44 -4.47 -10.15 -7.68
N LYS A 45 -4.32 -9.08 -8.48
CA LYS A 45 -3.86 -7.77 -7.96
C LYS A 45 -4.77 -7.20 -6.86
N ARG A 46 -6.05 -7.55 -6.87
CA ARG A 46 -7.01 -7.13 -5.83
C ARG A 46 -6.61 -7.59 -4.42
N ASN A 47 -5.88 -8.71 -4.32
CA ASN A 47 -5.40 -9.25 -3.05
C ASN A 47 -4.49 -8.26 -2.30
N THR A 48 -3.64 -7.51 -3.02
CA THR A 48 -2.80 -6.45 -2.43
C THR A 48 -3.64 -5.45 -1.64
N PHE A 49 -4.79 -5.05 -2.19
CA PHE A 49 -5.64 -4.00 -1.59
C PHE A 49 -6.47 -4.56 -0.44
N THR A 50 -7.03 -5.76 -0.59
CA THR A 50 -7.81 -6.41 0.48
C THR A 50 -6.94 -6.75 1.68
N ASP A 51 -5.71 -7.22 1.46
CA ASP A 51 -4.76 -7.48 2.55
C ASP A 51 -4.46 -6.21 3.34
N PHE A 52 -4.24 -5.09 2.65
CA PHE A 52 -3.95 -3.82 3.31
C PHE A 52 -5.13 -3.32 4.16
N ILE A 53 -6.36 -3.49 3.65
CA ILE A 53 -7.60 -3.21 4.39
C ILE A 53 -7.68 -4.12 5.63
N SER A 54 -7.44 -5.43 5.47
CA SER A 54 -7.47 -6.37 6.59
C SER A 54 -6.41 -6.06 7.65
N CYS A 55 -5.21 -5.62 7.27
CA CYS A 55 -4.21 -5.14 8.22
C CYS A 55 -4.70 -3.91 9.01
N ALA A 56 -5.34 -2.96 8.34
CA ALA A 56 -5.89 -1.77 9.00
C ALA A 56 -7.02 -2.14 9.98
N GLU A 57 -7.94 -3.01 9.58
CA GLU A 57 -9.02 -3.52 10.44
C GLU A 57 -8.45 -4.25 11.65
N TYR A 58 -7.47 -5.13 11.46
CA TYR A 58 -6.79 -5.82 12.55
C TYR A 58 -6.19 -4.84 13.58
N LEU A 59 -5.51 -3.79 13.12
CA LEU A 59 -4.92 -2.78 14.01
C LEU A 59 -5.99 -2.04 14.82
N LEU A 60 -7.14 -1.74 14.21
CA LEU A 60 -8.27 -1.08 14.88
C LEU A 60 -8.94 -2.00 15.90
N GLU A 61 -9.21 -3.26 15.54
CA GLU A 61 -9.78 -4.28 16.43
C GLU A 61 -8.91 -4.52 17.66
N ASN A 62 -7.58 -4.50 17.47
CA ASN A 62 -6.60 -4.70 18.55
C ASN A 62 -6.18 -3.40 19.24
N LYS A 63 -6.88 -2.28 18.99
CA LYS A 63 -6.69 -1.00 19.69
C LYS A 63 -5.29 -0.38 19.53
N TYR A 64 -4.58 -0.67 18.44
CA TYR A 64 -3.36 0.04 18.08
C TYR A 64 -3.62 1.45 17.53
N GLY A 65 -4.88 1.75 17.20
CA GLY A 65 -5.33 3.06 16.75
C GLY A 65 -6.84 3.22 16.89
N SER A 66 -7.41 4.26 16.29
CA SER A 66 -8.85 4.44 16.13
C SER A 66 -9.17 4.90 14.71
N LYS A 67 -10.42 4.72 14.25
CA LYS A 67 -10.84 5.10 12.90
C LYS A 67 -10.61 6.59 12.63
N GLU A 68 -10.70 7.42 13.67
CA GLU A 68 -10.47 8.87 13.61
C GLU A 68 -8.99 9.25 13.55
N LYS A 69 -8.06 8.30 13.70
CA LYS A 69 -6.61 8.55 13.86
C LYS A 69 -5.73 7.73 12.92
N ILE A 70 -6.25 6.71 12.25
CA ILE A 70 -5.45 5.88 11.36
C ILE A 70 -5.15 6.62 10.05
N CYS A 71 -3.86 6.68 9.71
CA CYS A 71 -3.34 7.34 8.52
C CYS A 71 -2.58 6.32 7.67
N ILE A 72 -2.67 6.46 6.34
CA ILE A 72 -2.04 5.54 5.39
C ILE A 72 -1.08 6.28 4.46
N HIS A 73 -0.01 5.60 4.05
CA HIS A 73 1.01 6.19 3.18
C HIS A 73 1.54 5.15 2.19
N GLY A 74 1.73 5.58 0.94
CA GLY A 74 2.29 4.76 -0.13
C GLY A 74 2.85 5.63 -1.26
N ARG A 75 3.90 5.14 -1.93
CA ARG A 75 4.60 5.87 -2.99
C ARG A 75 4.73 5.04 -4.27
N SER A 76 4.66 5.66 -5.45
CA SER A 76 4.78 4.99 -6.75
C SER A 76 3.67 3.94 -6.94
N ALA A 77 4.00 2.65 -7.11
CA ALA A 77 3.03 1.55 -7.08
C ALA A 77 2.34 1.41 -5.71
N GLY A 78 2.97 1.86 -4.62
CA GLY A 78 2.28 2.02 -3.34
C GLY A 78 1.22 3.13 -3.36
N GLY A 79 1.34 4.11 -4.26
CA GLY A 79 0.30 5.10 -4.49
C GLY A 79 -0.95 4.53 -5.17
N LEU A 80 -0.78 3.53 -6.06
CA LEU A 80 -1.90 2.73 -6.57
C LEU A 80 -2.64 2.04 -5.41
N LEU A 81 -1.90 1.43 -4.49
CA LEU A 81 -2.48 0.80 -3.29
C LEU A 81 -3.31 1.80 -2.50
N ILE A 82 -2.77 2.99 -2.20
CA ILE A 82 -3.49 4.02 -1.45
C ILE A 82 -4.75 4.49 -2.21
N GLY A 83 -4.64 4.75 -3.51
CA GLY A 83 -5.79 5.17 -4.33
C GLY A 83 -6.90 4.11 -4.35
N ALA A 84 -6.53 2.83 -4.53
CA ALA A 84 -7.48 1.73 -4.55
C ALA A 84 -8.21 1.57 -3.21
N VAL A 85 -7.48 1.55 -2.09
CA VAL A 85 -8.11 1.33 -0.77
C VAL A 85 -8.98 2.52 -0.32
N LEU A 86 -8.63 3.75 -0.71
CA LEU A 86 -9.50 4.92 -0.48
C LEU A 86 -10.82 4.82 -1.25
N ASN A 87 -10.82 4.26 -2.46
CA ASN A 87 -12.06 4.01 -3.20
C ASN A 87 -12.88 2.84 -2.62
N MET A 88 -12.21 1.81 -2.10
CA MET A 88 -12.88 0.61 -1.57
C MET A 88 -13.41 0.80 -0.15
N ARG A 89 -12.66 1.47 0.74
CA ARG A 89 -12.96 1.64 2.17
C ARG A 89 -12.54 3.03 2.67
N PRO A 90 -13.15 4.12 2.15
CA PRO A 90 -12.84 5.48 2.59
C PRO A 90 -13.17 5.71 4.07
N ASP A 91 -14.09 4.93 4.64
CA ASP A 91 -14.53 5.00 6.04
C ASP A 91 -13.44 4.61 7.04
N LEU A 92 -12.41 3.88 6.59
CA LEU A 92 -11.37 3.37 7.49
C LEU A 92 -10.30 4.39 7.82
N PHE A 93 -10.04 5.38 6.95
CA PHE A 93 -8.80 6.17 7.02
C PHE A 93 -9.08 7.65 7.23
N LYS A 94 -8.45 8.25 8.25
CA LYS A 94 -8.59 9.68 8.53
C LYS A 94 -7.82 10.55 7.54
N ALA A 95 -6.63 10.09 7.14
CA ALA A 95 -5.76 10.79 6.22
C ALA A 95 -4.95 9.80 5.39
N ALA A 96 -4.59 10.23 4.18
CA ALA A 96 -3.77 9.45 3.26
C ALA A 96 -2.71 10.33 2.61
N VAL A 97 -1.51 9.77 2.46
CA VAL A 97 -0.40 10.40 1.73
C VAL A 97 -0.02 9.49 0.57
N ALA A 98 -0.36 9.92 -0.65
CA ALA A 98 -0.06 9.20 -1.89
C ALA A 98 1.07 9.92 -2.65
N GLY A 99 2.30 9.43 -2.53
CA GLY A 99 3.48 10.05 -3.15
C GLY A 99 3.69 9.55 -4.59
N VAL A 100 3.76 10.46 -5.57
CA VAL A 100 3.92 10.14 -7.01
C VAL A 100 3.07 8.94 -7.45
N PRO A 101 1.74 8.97 -7.23
CA PRO A 101 0.93 7.77 -7.25
C PRO A 101 0.59 7.32 -8.69
N PHE A 102 0.75 6.02 -8.96
CA PHE A 102 0.29 5.41 -10.22
C PHE A 102 -1.22 5.14 -10.15
N VAL A 103 -2.04 6.07 -10.63
CA VAL A 103 -3.51 6.02 -10.45
C VAL A 103 -4.31 6.04 -11.75
N ASP A 104 -3.73 6.52 -12.85
CA ASP A 104 -4.34 6.43 -14.18
C ASP A 104 -3.91 5.13 -14.89
N VAL A 105 -4.27 4.00 -14.28
CA VAL A 105 -3.72 2.68 -14.62
C VAL A 105 -4.10 2.27 -16.05
N VAL A 106 -5.38 2.38 -16.41
CA VAL A 106 -5.85 1.90 -17.72
C VAL A 106 -5.26 2.72 -18.85
N THR A 107 -5.35 4.05 -18.78
CA THR A 107 -4.83 4.93 -19.83
C THR A 107 -3.33 4.76 -20.00
N THR A 108 -2.58 4.73 -18.89
CA THR A 108 -1.12 4.56 -18.95
C THR A 108 -0.72 3.19 -19.52
N MET A 109 -1.37 2.11 -19.06
CA MET A 109 -1.02 0.76 -19.49
C MET A 109 -1.41 0.44 -20.93
N LEU A 110 -2.30 1.24 -21.55
CA LEU A 110 -2.70 1.13 -22.95
C LEU A 110 -1.80 1.95 -23.90
N ASP A 111 -0.93 2.83 -23.38
CA ASP A 111 -0.05 3.66 -24.19
C ASP A 111 1.41 3.18 -24.13
N PRO A 112 1.92 2.49 -25.17
CA PRO A 112 3.29 2.00 -25.20
C PRO A 112 4.34 3.12 -25.39
N THR A 113 3.93 4.35 -25.68
CA THR A 113 4.85 5.49 -25.84
C THR A 113 5.28 6.07 -24.50
N ILE A 114 4.52 5.82 -23.42
CA ILE A 114 4.87 6.21 -22.07
C ILE A 114 6.01 5.30 -21.56
N PRO A 115 7.13 5.87 -21.05
CA PRO A 115 8.22 5.07 -20.51
C PRO A 115 7.74 4.10 -19.42
N LEU A 116 8.35 2.91 -19.38
CA LEU A 116 8.06 1.80 -18.47
C LEU A 116 6.76 1.00 -18.75
N THR A 117 5.80 1.53 -19.51
CA THR A 117 4.52 0.82 -19.79
C THR A 117 4.75 -0.60 -20.31
N THR A 118 5.60 -0.75 -21.33
CA THR A 118 5.85 -2.06 -21.95
C THR A 118 6.56 -3.04 -21.02
N SER A 119 7.42 -2.55 -20.12
CA SER A 119 8.08 -3.40 -19.11
C SER A 119 7.16 -3.82 -17.97
N GLU A 120 6.07 -3.08 -17.74
CA GLU A 120 5.08 -3.38 -16.69
C GLU A 120 4.00 -4.38 -17.17
N TRP A 121 4.04 -4.82 -18.44
CA TRP A 121 3.18 -5.89 -18.95
C TRP A 121 3.61 -7.29 -18.51
N GLU A 122 4.88 -7.47 -18.13
CA GLU A 122 5.48 -8.76 -17.74
C GLU A 122 5.53 -8.98 -16.23
#